data_AF-I9A2Z2-F1
#
_entry.id   AF-I9A2Z2-F1
#
_cell.length_a   1.000
_cell.length_b   1.000
_cell.length_c   1.000
_cell.angle_alpha   90.00
_cell.angle_beta   90.00
_cell.angle_gamma   90.00
#
_symmetry.space_group_name_H-M   'P 1'
#
loop_
_entity.id
_entity.type
_entity.pdbx_description
1 polymer ?
#
loop_
_entity_poly.entity_id
_entity_poly.type
_entity_poly.pdbx_seq_one_letter_code
_entity_poly.pdbx_strand_id
1 'polypeptide(L)'
;MKLKNFLAMMAIALCAVACSDNDDKKEDTVIPAQEVAGIYNGTLSLSVSGNDQGTSDSQVKITAEEGGTVQVLLVGGAGEGMMSLPDIAIPGIKVHTSDNVTYILPESAVDVTVGSVKYTGSLQGTIKDEKADLIFTLKPGAMPMAITATFVGTK
;
A
#
# COMPACT_ATOMS: atom_id res chain seq x y z
N MET A 1 -1.24 -0.79 -74.57
CA MET A 1 0.20 -0.67 -74.24
C MET A 1 0.33 -0.93 -72.75
N LYS A 2 0.96 -2.03 -72.31
CA LYS A 2 2.42 -2.18 -72.09
C LYS A 2 2.93 -1.02 -71.21
N LEU A 3 3.39 -1.25 -69.98
CA LEU A 3 4.61 -2.00 -69.71
C LEU A 3 4.64 -2.50 -68.24
N LYS A 4 5.00 -3.77 -68.08
CA LYS A 4 5.36 -4.42 -66.82
C LYS A 4 6.88 -4.26 -66.63
N ASN A 5 7.33 -3.78 -65.47
CA ASN A 5 8.69 -3.99 -64.95
C ASN A 5 8.53 -4.44 -63.48
N PHE A 6 8.77 -5.71 -63.13
CA PHE A 6 10.05 -6.43 -62.90
C PHE A 6 10.69 -6.15 -61.52
N LEU A 7 10.53 -7.16 -60.65
CA LEU A 7 11.42 -7.72 -59.62
C LEU A 7 12.34 -6.80 -58.78
N ALA A 8 12.20 -6.91 -57.44
CA ALA A 8 13.17 -7.56 -56.54
C ALA A 8 12.60 -7.51 -55.10
N MET A 9 11.93 -8.57 -54.61
CA MET A 9 12.48 -9.55 -53.66
C MET A 9 13.56 -9.01 -52.70
N MET A 10 13.16 -8.78 -51.45
CA MET A 10 13.86 -9.35 -50.30
C MET A 10 12.83 -9.63 -49.20
N ALA A 11 12.49 -10.91 -49.06
CA ALA A 11 11.79 -11.45 -47.91
C ALA A 11 12.84 -12.02 -46.93
N ILE A 12 12.62 -11.84 -45.63
CA ILE A 12 12.77 -12.79 -44.50
C ILE A 12 12.10 -12.05 -43.34
N ALA A 13 10.81 -12.28 -43.08
CA ALA A 13 10.29 -13.37 -42.25
C ALA A 13 10.70 -13.26 -40.78
N LEU A 14 9.84 -12.59 -39.99
CA LEU A 14 9.42 -13.10 -38.69
C LEU A 14 7.91 -13.29 -38.80
N CYS A 15 7.50 -14.55 -38.91
CA CYS A 15 6.13 -14.97 -39.08
C CYS A 15 5.26 -14.57 -37.89
N ALA A 16 4.01 -14.27 -38.23
CA ALA A 16 2.92 -13.89 -37.36
C ALA A 16 2.59 -14.94 -36.29
N VAL A 17 2.16 -14.46 -35.12
CA VAL A 17 1.02 -15.05 -34.43
C VAL A 17 -0.17 -14.14 -34.70
N ALA A 18 -1.25 -14.79 -35.10
CA ALA A 18 -2.43 -14.25 -35.73
C ALA A 18 -3.15 -13.20 -34.87
N CYS A 19 -3.67 -12.17 -35.56
CA CYS A 19 -4.93 -11.57 -35.16
C CYS A 19 -6.01 -12.66 -35.32
N SER A 20 -6.62 -13.05 -34.21
CA SER A 20 -7.90 -13.75 -34.22
C SER A 20 -8.87 -12.91 -33.42
N ASP A 21 -9.87 -12.43 -34.13
CA ASP A 21 -11.22 -12.04 -33.73
C ASP A 21 -11.56 -11.91 -32.24
N ASN A 22 -12.05 -10.71 -31.90
CA ASN A 22 -13.40 -10.49 -31.38
C ASN A 22 -13.85 -11.31 -30.15
N ASP A 23 -13.70 -10.74 -28.96
CA ASP A 23 -14.83 -10.50 -28.04
C ASP A 23 -14.36 -9.76 -26.77
N ASP A 24 -15.24 -8.89 -26.28
CA ASP A 24 -15.17 -8.14 -25.03
C ASP A 24 -14.56 -8.94 -23.87
N LYS A 25 -13.44 -8.46 -23.32
CA LYS A 25 -13.34 -8.01 -21.92
C LYS A 25 -12.27 -6.93 -21.84
N LYS A 26 -12.67 -5.68 -21.58
CA LYS A 26 -11.88 -4.86 -20.65
C LYS A 26 -11.82 -5.74 -19.39
N GLU A 27 -10.71 -6.43 -19.13
CA GLU A 27 -10.43 -6.77 -17.75
C GLU A 27 -10.45 -5.42 -17.04
N ASP A 28 -11.43 -5.24 -16.15
CA ASP A 28 -11.34 -4.18 -15.15
C ASP A 28 -9.99 -4.41 -14.48
N THR A 29 -9.01 -3.62 -14.88
CA THR A 29 -7.68 -3.69 -14.31
C THR A 29 -7.87 -3.21 -12.89
N VAL A 30 -8.09 -4.15 -11.98
CA VAL A 30 -8.16 -3.88 -10.55
C VAL A 30 -6.85 -3.20 -10.20
N ILE A 31 -6.94 -1.96 -9.72
CA ILE A 31 -5.79 -1.23 -9.21
C ILE A 31 -5.78 -1.53 -7.72
N PRO A 32 -4.88 -2.39 -7.20
CA PRO A 32 -4.95 -2.85 -5.80
C PRO A 32 -4.99 -1.70 -4.78
N ALA A 33 -4.35 -0.57 -5.10
CA ALA A 33 -4.41 0.65 -4.30
C ALA A 33 -5.83 1.24 -4.17
N GLN A 34 -6.66 1.15 -5.22
CA GLN A 34 -8.05 1.65 -5.19
C GLN A 34 -8.94 0.74 -4.34
N GLU A 35 -8.75 -0.58 -4.39
CA GLU A 35 -9.53 -1.55 -3.61
C GLU A 35 -9.35 -1.35 -2.10
N VAL A 36 -8.10 -1.12 -1.68
CA VAL A 36 -7.79 -0.91 -0.27
C VAL A 36 -8.03 0.52 0.21
N ALA A 37 -8.33 1.47 -0.68
CA ALA A 37 -8.57 2.85 -0.29
C ALA A 37 -9.85 2.97 0.55
N GLY A 38 -9.77 3.67 1.68
CA GLY A 38 -10.90 3.84 2.58
C GLY A 38 -10.49 4.24 3.99
N ILE A 39 -11.46 4.27 4.88
CA ILE A 39 -11.29 4.64 6.27
C ILE A 39 -11.61 3.43 7.11
N TYR A 40 -10.60 2.90 7.80
CA TYR A 40 -10.74 1.75 8.68
C TYR A 40 -10.86 2.25 10.11
N ASN A 41 -11.96 1.95 10.78
CA ASN A 41 -12.15 2.26 12.19
C ASN A 41 -11.84 1.01 13.02
N GLY A 42 -11.13 1.17 14.12
CA GLY A 42 -10.70 0.02 14.89
C GLY A 42 -9.90 0.37 16.13
N THR A 43 -9.05 -0.55 16.50
CA THR A 43 -8.32 -0.51 17.76
C THR A 43 -6.82 -0.44 17.49
N LEU A 44 -6.13 0.45 18.20
CA LEU A 44 -4.69 0.62 18.18
C LEU A 44 -4.10 0.16 19.52
N SER A 45 -3.25 -0.85 19.49
CA SER A 45 -2.51 -1.33 20.65
C SER A 45 -1.04 -0.95 20.54
N LEU A 46 -0.45 -0.45 21.61
CA LEU A 46 0.95 -0.03 21.64
C LEU A 46 1.78 -0.95 22.52
N SER A 47 3.00 -1.23 22.09
CA SER A 47 4.01 -1.85 22.94
C SER A 47 5.38 -1.21 22.75
N VAL A 48 6.19 -1.24 23.80
CA VAL A 48 7.60 -0.81 23.77
C VAL A 48 8.45 -1.93 24.34
N SER A 49 9.37 -2.43 23.52
CA SER A 49 10.18 -3.61 23.87
C SER A 49 9.34 -4.81 24.32
N GLY A 50 8.17 -5.00 23.70
CA GLY A 50 7.23 -6.08 24.01
C GLY A 50 6.33 -5.85 25.21
N ASN A 51 6.48 -4.74 25.95
CA ASN A 51 5.60 -4.40 27.06
C ASN A 51 4.40 -3.60 26.57
N ASP A 52 3.19 -4.04 26.91
CA ASP A 52 1.94 -3.34 26.60
C ASP A 52 1.94 -1.93 27.19
N GLN A 53 1.58 -0.95 26.37
CA GLN A 53 1.46 0.47 26.73
C GLN A 53 -0.01 0.95 26.67
N GLY A 54 -0.94 0.02 26.46
CA GLY A 54 -2.36 0.31 26.40
C GLY A 54 -2.91 0.27 24.98
N THR A 55 -4.23 0.40 24.94
CA THR A 55 -5.03 0.24 23.73
C THR A 55 -6.09 1.34 23.67
N SER A 56 -6.38 1.84 22.47
CA SER A 56 -7.40 2.86 22.24
C SER A 56 -8.20 2.58 20.98
N ASP A 57 -9.34 3.24 20.85
CA ASP A 57 -9.97 3.41 19.54
C ASP A 57 -9.09 4.32 18.68
N SER A 58 -9.06 4.05 17.37
CA SER A 58 -8.25 4.76 16.39
C SER A 58 -8.83 4.53 14.99
N GLN A 59 -8.21 5.16 14.01
CA GLN A 59 -8.56 5.07 12.62
C GLN A 59 -7.30 4.98 11.76
N VAL A 60 -7.38 4.21 10.67
CA VAL A 60 -6.40 4.27 9.59
C VAL A 60 -7.11 4.69 8.31
N LYS A 61 -6.65 5.78 7.70
CA LYS A 61 -7.12 6.21 6.38
C LYS A 61 -6.10 5.80 5.32
N ILE A 62 -6.55 5.01 4.36
CA ILE A 62 -5.76 4.60 3.19
C ILE A 62 -6.25 5.37 1.98
N THR A 63 -5.35 6.10 1.32
CA THR A 63 -5.66 6.91 0.14
C THR A 63 -4.85 6.39 -1.04
N ALA A 64 -5.50 6.02 -2.13
CA ALA A 64 -4.80 5.65 -3.36
C ALA A 64 -4.01 6.84 -3.92
N GLU A 65 -2.78 6.59 -4.34
CA GLU A 65 -1.89 7.53 -5.01
C GLU A 65 -1.67 7.12 -6.47
N GLU A 66 -1.05 8.01 -7.25
CA GLU A 66 -0.61 7.68 -8.60
C GLU A 66 0.45 6.56 -8.59
N GLY A 67 0.53 5.78 -9.67
CA GLY A 67 1.53 4.71 -9.77
C GLY A 67 1.21 3.44 -8.97
N GLY A 68 -0.02 3.30 -8.45
CA GLY A 68 -0.48 2.09 -7.77
C GLY A 68 0.01 1.94 -6.33
N THR A 69 0.43 3.04 -5.70
CA THR A 69 0.76 3.10 -4.27
C THR A 69 -0.39 3.67 -3.46
N VAL A 70 -0.27 3.62 -2.14
CA VAL A 70 -1.19 4.25 -1.20
C VAL A 70 -0.43 5.09 -0.18
N GLN A 71 -1.08 6.16 0.28
CA GLN A 71 -0.77 6.81 1.53
C GLN A 71 -1.55 6.13 2.66
N VAL A 72 -0.86 5.77 3.73
CA VAL A 72 -1.46 5.28 4.97
C VAL A 72 -1.34 6.36 6.04
N LEU A 73 -2.47 6.91 6.47
CA LEU A 73 -2.57 7.82 7.60
C LEU A 73 -3.03 7.02 8.82
N LEU A 74 -2.14 6.82 9.78
CA LEU A 74 -2.49 6.39 11.12
C LEU A 74 -2.99 7.61 11.90
N VAL A 75 -4.25 7.59 12.33
CA VAL A 75 -4.79 8.60 13.26
C VAL A 75 -4.32 8.23 14.66
N GLY A 76 -3.53 9.11 15.25
CA GLY A 76 -2.96 8.92 16.58
C GLY A 76 -4.05 8.69 17.63
N GLY A 77 -3.74 7.92 18.70
CA GLY A 77 -4.80 7.60 19.67
C GLY A 77 -4.45 6.81 20.91
N ALA A 78 -3.34 6.05 20.95
CA ALA A 78 -2.98 5.24 22.12
C ALA A 78 -1.76 5.82 22.85
N GLY A 79 -1.64 5.55 24.16
CA GLY A 79 -0.62 6.11 25.07
C GLY A 79 -1.12 7.35 25.83
N GLU A 80 -0.66 7.53 27.08
CA GLU A 80 -1.09 8.66 27.92
C GLU A 80 -0.17 9.89 27.79
N GLY A 81 -0.77 11.08 27.73
CA GLY A 81 -0.05 12.35 27.74
C GLY A 81 0.95 12.48 26.58
N MET A 82 2.21 12.80 26.90
CA MET A 82 3.28 12.97 25.90
C MET A 82 3.69 11.66 25.21
N MET A 83 3.16 10.51 25.63
CA MET A 83 3.40 9.22 24.99
C MET A 83 2.34 8.86 23.94
N SER A 84 1.30 9.69 23.79
CA SER A 84 0.31 9.51 22.73
C SER A 84 0.96 9.64 21.36
N LEU A 85 0.73 8.68 20.47
CA LEU A 85 1.18 8.80 19.09
C LEU A 85 0.40 9.92 18.38
N PRO A 86 1.06 10.82 17.63
CA PRO A 86 0.37 11.77 16.77
C PRO A 86 -0.15 11.07 15.51
N ASP A 87 -0.87 11.82 14.69
CA ASP A 87 -1.18 11.41 13.33
C ASP A 87 0.11 11.26 12.51
N ILE A 88 0.24 10.14 11.78
CA ILE A 88 1.42 9.82 10.96
C ILE A 88 0.95 9.41 9.57
N ALA A 89 1.26 10.23 8.56
CA ALA A 89 1.00 9.94 7.15
C ALA A 89 2.24 9.34 6.48
N ILE A 90 2.11 8.15 5.91
CA ILE A 90 3.18 7.40 5.26
C ILE A 90 2.80 7.20 3.78
N PRO A 91 3.41 7.95 2.84
CA PRO A 91 3.11 7.86 1.41
C PRO A 91 3.86 6.71 0.72
N GLY A 92 3.47 6.40 -0.51
CA GLY A 92 4.27 5.55 -1.41
C GLY A 92 4.27 4.05 -1.09
N ILE A 93 3.31 3.57 -0.30
CA ILE A 93 3.22 2.16 0.08
C ILE A 93 2.68 1.35 -1.10
N LYS A 94 3.41 0.33 -1.54
CA LYS A 94 2.92 -0.58 -2.58
C LYS A 94 1.85 -1.51 -2.02
N VAL A 95 0.91 -1.90 -2.87
CA VAL A 95 -0.11 -2.90 -2.53
C VAL A 95 0.04 -4.09 -3.47
N HIS A 96 0.23 -5.27 -2.89
CA HIS A 96 0.38 -6.53 -3.61
C HIS A 96 -0.85 -7.39 -3.40
N THR A 97 -1.28 -8.12 -4.43
CA THR A 97 -2.28 -9.18 -4.33
C THR A 97 -2.00 -10.24 -5.39
N SER A 98 -2.38 -11.48 -5.10
CA SER A 98 -2.33 -12.61 -6.05
C SER A 98 -3.71 -13.17 -6.39
N ASP A 99 -4.75 -12.78 -5.64
CA ASP A 99 -6.08 -13.37 -5.69
C ASP A 99 -7.21 -12.32 -5.74
N ASN A 100 -6.90 -11.02 -5.67
CA ASN A 100 -7.85 -9.90 -5.56
C ASN A 100 -8.80 -10.00 -4.34
N VAL A 101 -8.44 -10.81 -3.34
CA VAL A 101 -9.19 -11.00 -2.09
C VAL A 101 -8.34 -10.55 -0.91
N THR A 102 -7.06 -10.94 -0.92
CA THR A 102 -6.08 -10.61 0.11
C THR A 102 -5.10 -9.59 -0.47
N TYR A 103 -5.06 -8.42 0.14
CA TYR A 103 -4.16 -7.34 -0.22
C TYR A 103 -3.06 -7.22 0.84
N ILE A 104 -1.82 -7.14 0.40
CA ILE A 104 -0.63 -7.14 1.25
C ILE A 104 0.05 -5.78 1.09
N LEU A 105 0.26 -5.10 2.21
CA LEU A 105 1.18 -3.97 2.31
C LEU A 105 2.52 -4.57 2.78
N PRO A 106 3.48 -4.81 1.86
CA PRO A 106 4.76 -5.38 2.24
C PRO A 106 5.51 -4.42 3.15
N GLU A 107 6.48 -4.95 3.89
CA GLU A 107 7.32 -4.12 4.74
C GLU A 107 7.95 -2.96 3.94
N SER A 108 7.57 -1.76 4.34
CA SER A 108 7.95 -0.50 3.72
C SER A 108 8.55 0.41 4.77
N ALA A 109 9.60 1.14 4.39
CA ALA A 109 10.28 2.04 5.31
C ALA A 109 9.37 3.22 5.70
N VAL A 110 9.39 3.57 6.97
CA VAL A 110 8.85 4.83 7.49
C VAL A 110 10.02 5.79 7.67
N ASP A 111 9.96 6.94 7.01
CA ASP A 111 10.87 8.06 7.19
C ASP A 111 10.08 9.36 6.96
N VAL A 112 9.40 9.82 8.01
CA VAL A 112 8.48 10.97 7.93
C VAL A 112 8.72 11.92 9.10
N THR A 113 8.39 13.20 8.94
CA THR A 113 8.53 14.21 10.00
C THR A 113 7.16 14.75 10.37
N VAL A 114 6.81 14.68 11.66
CA VAL A 114 5.57 15.22 12.22
C VAL A 114 5.93 16.32 13.21
N GLY A 115 5.54 17.56 12.90
CA GLY A 115 6.03 18.73 13.63
C GLY A 115 7.55 18.83 13.56
N SER A 116 8.22 18.80 14.71
CA SER A 116 9.69 18.81 14.83
C SER A 116 10.30 17.43 15.04
N VAL A 117 9.50 16.36 15.05
CA VAL A 117 9.95 15.00 15.39
C VAL A 117 9.99 14.13 14.14
N LYS A 118 11.15 13.54 13.87
CA LYS A 118 11.33 12.54 12.81
C LYS A 118 10.88 11.17 13.30
N TYR A 119 10.05 10.46 12.55
CA TYR A 119 9.63 9.09 12.81
C TYR A 119 10.28 8.18 11.77
N THR A 120 11.04 7.20 12.27
CA THR A 120 11.68 6.18 11.42
C THR A 120 11.18 4.78 11.78
N GLY A 121 11.23 3.85 10.84
CA GLY A 121 10.93 2.44 11.10
C GLY A 121 10.26 1.75 9.92
N SER A 122 9.15 1.04 10.15
CA SER A 122 8.48 0.28 9.11
C SER A 122 6.96 0.22 9.26
N LEU A 123 6.28 -0.02 8.15
CA LEU A 123 4.87 -0.35 8.04
C LEU A 123 4.72 -1.63 7.22
N GLN A 124 3.91 -2.56 7.70
CA GLN A 124 3.45 -3.72 6.95
C GLN A 124 2.05 -4.14 7.39
N GLY A 125 1.38 -4.96 6.59
CA GLY A 125 0.13 -5.57 7.01
C GLY A 125 -0.67 -6.19 5.89
N THR A 126 -1.91 -6.55 6.23
CA THR A 126 -2.84 -7.18 5.30
C THR A 126 -4.21 -6.53 5.37
N ILE A 127 -4.90 -6.52 4.25
CA ILE A 127 -6.30 -6.12 4.13
C ILE A 127 -7.04 -7.25 3.45
N LYS A 128 -8.07 -7.77 4.10
CA LYS A 128 -8.90 -8.86 3.59
C LYS A 128 -10.32 -8.69 4.14
N ASP A 129 -11.32 -8.88 3.29
CA ASP A 129 -12.74 -8.77 3.68
C ASP A 129 -13.04 -7.45 4.41
N GLU A 130 -12.52 -6.34 3.86
CA GLU A 130 -12.60 -4.97 4.42
C GLU A 130 -11.99 -4.80 5.82
N LYS A 131 -11.31 -5.82 6.35
CA LYS A 131 -10.56 -5.78 7.60
C LYS A 131 -9.10 -5.49 7.33
N ALA A 132 -8.56 -4.49 8.01
CA ALA A 132 -7.14 -4.17 8.05
C ALA A 132 -6.48 -4.73 9.32
N ASP A 133 -5.32 -5.35 9.15
CA ASP A 133 -4.40 -5.76 10.21
C ASP A 133 -3.03 -5.21 9.85
N LEU A 134 -2.63 -4.12 10.51
CA LEU A 134 -1.46 -3.32 10.18
C LEU A 134 -0.53 -3.20 11.39
N ILE A 135 0.77 -3.29 11.14
CA ILE A 135 1.81 -3.14 12.15
C ILE A 135 2.72 -1.99 11.73
N PHE A 136 2.85 -1.02 12.61
CA PHE A 136 3.78 0.09 12.51
C PHE A 136 4.88 -0.11 13.55
N THR A 137 6.13 -0.13 13.12
CA THR A 137 7.29 -0.01 14.01
C THR A 137 7.82 1.40 13.88
N LEU A 138 7.76 2.19 14.97
CA LEU A 138 8.01 3.62 14.94
C LEU A 138 9.04 3.99 15.98
N LYS A 139 10.09 4.70 15.55
CA LYS A 139 11.13 5.27 16.39
C LYS A 139 11.10 6.79 16.26
N PRO A 140 10.51 7.50 17.24
CA PRO A 140 10.47 8.96 17.23
C PRO A 140 11.83 9.56 17.66
N GLY A 141 12.36 10.44 16.85
CA GLY A 141 13.65 11.10 17.03
C GLY A 141 14.78 10.11 17.27
N ALA A 142 15.58 10.39 18.30
CA ALA A 142 16.69 9.56 18.72
C ALA A 142 16.32 8.59 19.86
N MET A 143 15.02 8.30 20.08
CA MET A 143 14.62 7.41 21.17
C MET A 143 15.30 6.04 21.05
N PRO A 144 15.76 5.43 22.16
CA PRO A 144 16.55 4.20 22.11
C PRO A 144 15.73 2.96 21.72
N MET A 145 14.41 2.99 21.90
CA MET A 145 13.50 1.86 21.67
C MET A 145 12.42 2.26 20.67
N ALA A 146 12.01 1.31 19.83
CA ALA A 146 10.87 1.50 18.93
C ALA A 146 9.55 1.21 19.65
N ILE A 147 8.51 1.91 19.22
CA ILE A 147 7.11 1.66 19.55
C ILE A 147 6.58 0.73 18.47
N THR A 148 5.99 -0.39 18.86
CA THR A 148 5.19 -1.22 17.96
C THR A 148 3.74 -0.84 18.16
N ALA A 149 3.10 -0.33 17.10
CA ALA A 149 1.69 0.00 17.07
C ALA A 149 0.97 -0.99 16.15
N THR A 150 0.05 -1.77 16.71
CA THR A 150 -0.75 -2.73 15.94
C THR A 150 -2.16 -2.18 15.82
N PHE A 151 -2.60 -1.99 14.58
CA PHE A 151 -3.95 -1.55 14.26
C PHE A 151 -4.75 -2.70 13.67
N VAL A 152 -5.93 -2.95 14.24
CA VAL A 152 -6.93 -3.85 13.67
C VAL A 152 -8.24 -3.10 13.52
N GLY A 153 -8.77 -3.02 12.30
CA GLY A 153 -10.00 -2.27 12.04
C GLY A 153 -10.73 -2.72 10.78
N THR A 154 -11.92 -2.16 10.54
CA THR A 154 -12.77 -2.46 9.38
C THR A 154 -13.21 -1.18 8.68
N LYS A 155 -13.37 -1.25 7.36
CA LYS A 155 -13.88 -0.15 6.53
C LYS A 155 -15.34 0.16 6.84
#